data_AF-A0A955HK87-F1
#
_entry.id   AF-A0A955HK87-F1
#
_cell.length_a   1.000
_cell.length_b   1.000
_cell.length_c   1.000
_cell.angle_alpha   90.00
_cell.angle_beta   90.00
_cell.angle_gamma   90.00
#
_symmetry.space_group_name_H-M   'P 1'
#
loop_
_entity.id
_entity.type
_entity.pdbx_description
1 polymer ?
#
loop_
_entity_poly.entity_id
_entity_poly.type
_entity_poly.pdbx_seq_one_letter_code
_entity_poly.pdbx_strand_id
1 'polypeptide(L)' 'VASQPIVDSNGIMQPTFQQWALLVSDLMPLVGSGSPEGVVTAQQYALYLDTAGGAGSIQYRKMLPDIGGDKSQGWIAV' A
#
# COMPACT_ATOMS: atom_id res chain seq x y z
N VAL A 1 -26.85 -12.29 16.90
CA VAL A 1 -25.89 -11.15 16.90
C VAL A 1 -26.40 -10.11 15.93
N ALA A 2 -26.64 -8.87 16.38
CA ALA A 2 -27.07 -7.79 15.50
C ALA A 2 -25.88 -7.28 14.69
N SER A 3 -26.05 -7.05 13.39
CA SER A 3 -25.03 -6.42 12.54
C SER A 3 -24.79 -4.98 12.99
N GLN A 4 -23.54 -4.60 13.25
CA GLN A 4 -23.22 -3.20 13.49
C GLN A 4 -23.48 -2.39 12.20
N PRO A 5 -24.11 -1.21 12.29
CA PRO A 5 -24.32 -0.34 11.14
C PRO A 5 -22.98 0.20 10.62
N ILE A 6 -22.89 0.41 9.30
CA ILE A 6 -21.69 0.96 8.64
C ILE A 6 -21.58 2.49 8.79
N VAL A 7 -22.70 3.18 8.95
CA VAL A 7 -22.81 4.63 9.17
C VAL A 7 -23.75 4.94 10.34
N ASP A 8 -23.54 6.06 11.01
CA ASP A 8 -24.45 6.58 12.04
C ASP A 8 -25.65 7.33 11.43
N SER A 9 -26.54 7.85 12.28
CA SER A 9 -27.72 8.61 11.84
C SER A 9 -27.40 9.92 11.10
N ASN A 10 -26.17 10.41 11.21
CA ASN A 10 -25.68 11.61 10.54
C ASN A 10 -24.96 11.28 9.21
N GLY A 11 -24.92 10.00 8.82
CA GLY A 11 -24.20 9.54 7.64
C GLY A 11 -22.69 9.44 7.82
N ILE A 12 -22.19 9.54 9.05
CA ILE A 12 -20.77 9.41 9.36
C ILE A 12 -20.41 7.93 9.48
N MET A 13 -19.32 7.50 8.85
CA MET A 13 -18.83 6.13 8.97
C MET A 13 -18.59 5.77 10.44
N GLN A 14 -19.06 4.60 10.86
CA GLN A 14 -18.81 4.11 12.21
C GLN A 14 -17.34 3.70 12.38
N PRO A 15 -16.76 3.75 13.61
CA PRO A 15 -15.31 3.56 13.82
C PRO A 15 -14.75 2.26 13.21
N THR A 16 -15.50 1.15 13.32
CA THR A 16 -15.08 -0.14 12.72
C THR A 16 -15.01 -0.07 11.20
N PHE A 17 -15.96 0.61 10.56
CA PHE A 17 -15.96 0.79 9.10
C PHE A 17 -14.88 1.77 8.65
N GLN A 18 -14.62 2.84 9.42
CA GLN A 18 -13.50 3.74 9.17
C GLN A 18 -12.14 3.01 9.20
N GLN A 19 -11.92 2.18 10.22
CA GLN A 19 -10.69 1.40 10.33
C GLN A 19 -10.53 0.43 9.16
N TRP A 20 -11.60 -0.28 8.79
CA TRP A 20 -11.58 -1.15 7.62
C TRP A 20 -11.28 -0.37 6.33
N ALA A 21 -11.90 0.79 6.13
CA ALA A 21 -11.69 1.62 4.94
C ALA A 21 -10.23 2.11 4.83
N LEU A 22 -9.60 2.48 5.95
CA LEU A 22 -8.18 2.83 5.99
C LEU A 22 -7.31 1.63 5.60
N LEU A 23 -7.54 0.46 6.21
CA LEU A 23 -6.77 -0.76 5.93
C LEU A 23 -6.89 -1.22 4.47
N VAL A 24 -8.07 -1.09 3.86
CA VAL A 24 -8.27 -1.43 2.45
C VAL A 24 -7.65 -0.39 1.53
N SER A 25 -7.69 0.89 1.91
CA SER A 25 -7.04 1.96 1.14
C SER A 25 -5.52 1.78 1.10
N ASP A 26 -4.91 1.27 2.18
CA ASP A 26 -3.48 0.94 2.23
C ASP A 26 -3.06 -0.19 1.26
N LEU A 27 -4.02 -0.93 0.68
CA LEU A 27 -3.75 -1.94 -0.35
C LEU A 27 -3.64 -1.35 -1.75
N MET A 28 -3.94 -0.05 -1.92
CA MET A 28 -3.82 0.61 -3.23
C MET A 28 -2.35 0.61 -3.69
N PRO A 29 -2.07 0.27 -4.95
CA PRO A 29 -0.71 0.31 -5.47
C PRO A 29 -0.19 1.74 -5.52
N LEU A 30 1.07 1.91 -5.12
CA LEU A 30 1.87 3.04 -5.50
C LEU A 30 2.20 2.94 -6.99
N VAL A 31 2.32 4.08 -7.68
CA VAL A 31 2.59 4.13 -9.10
C VAL A 31 3.66 5.19 -9.36
N GLY A 32 4.65 4.87 -10.19
CA GLY A 32 5.68 5.82 -10.60
C GLY A 32 6.55 5.26 -11.71
N SER A 33 7.63 5.97 -12.06
CA SER A 33 8.52 5.60 -13.15
C SER A 33 9.87 5.10 -12.63
N GLY A 34 10.29 3.93 -13.09
CA GLY A 34 11.53 3.25 -12.71
C GLY A 34 11.43 2.42 -11.43
N SER A 35 12.56 1.86 -11.03
CA SER A 35 12.66 1.08 -9.79
C SER A 35 12.38 1.94 -8.55
N PRO A 36 11.56 1.48 -7.59
CA PRO A 36 11.32 2.19 -6.34
C PRO A 36 12.48 2.08 -5.32
N GLU A 37 13.45 1.18 -5.54
CA GLU A 37 14.55 0.92 -4.60
C GLU A 37 15.41 2.17 -4.39
N GLY A 38 15.55 2.60 -3.13
CA GLY A 38 16.32 3.78 -2.75
C GLY A 38 15.61 5.12 -3.02
N VAL A 39 14.37 5.09 -3.55
CA VAL A 39 13.63 6.28 -3.96
C VAL A 39 12.30 6.41 -3.22
N VAL A 40 11.55 5.31 -3.10
CA VAL A 40 10.19 5.32 -2.57
C VAL A 40 10.14 4.65 -1.20
N THR A 41 9.71 5.40 -0.18
CA THR A 41 9.42 4.86 1.14
C THR A 41 8.00 4.29 1.19
N ALA A 42 7.84 3.10 1.78
CA ALA A 42 6.53 2.47 1.93
C ALA A 42 6.54 1.46 3.09
N GLN A 43 5.34 1.08 3.56
CA GLN A 43 5.18 -0.01 4.51
C GLN A 43 5.56 -1.36 3.89
N GLN A 44 5.94 -2.33 4.73
CA GLN A 44 6.13 -3.70 4.29
C GLN A 44 4.84 -4.21 3.60
N TYR A 45 5.03 -4.94 2.51
CA TYR A 45 4.03 -5.50 1.60
C TYR A 45 3.30 -4.52 0.68
N ALA A 46 3.74 -3.25 0.63
CA ALA A 46 3.25 -2.29 -0.36
C ALA A 46 3.54 -2.76 -1.81
N LEU A 47 2.58 -2.50 -2.70
CA LEU A 47 2.69 -2.69 -4.14
C LEU A 47 3.16 -1.40 -4.80
N TYR A 48 4.09 -1.54 -5.73
CA TYR A 48 4.50 -0.47 -6.62
C TYR A 48 4.41 -0.94 -8.07
N LEU A 49 3.84 -0.11 -8.95
CA LEU A 49 3.74 -0.32 -10.38
C LEU A 49 4.64 0.68 -11.12
N ASP A 50 5.59 0.16 -11.90
CA ASP A 50 6.51 0.94 -12.73
C ASP A 50 5.90 1.24 -14.11
N THR A 51 5.56 2.50 -14.34
CA THR A 51 4.98 2.99 -15.60
C THR A 51 5.97 3.10 -16.75
N ALA A 52 7.28 3.07 -16.47
CA ALA A 52 8.34 3.01 -17.48
C ALA A 52 8.81 1.57 -17.76
N GLY A 53 8.32 0.61 -16.98
CA GLY A 53 8.56 -0.81 -17.20
C GLY A 53 8.02 -1.25 -18.56
N GLY A 54 8.91 -1.73 -19.43
CA GLY A 54 8.54 -2.36 -20.70
C GLY A 54 7.99 -3.78 -20.48
N ALA A 55 8.27 -4.72 -21.39
CA ALA A 55 7.85 -6.13 -21.27
C ALA A 55 8.52 -6.93 -20.11
N GLY A 56 9.18 -6.26 -19.16
CA GLY A 56 9.82 -6.83 -17.97
C GLY A 56 8.99 -6.67 -16.69
N SER A 57 9.63 -6.72 -15.53
CA SER A 57 8.97 -6.51 -14.23
C SER A 57 8.41 -5.09 -14.12
N ILE A 58 7.08 -4.99 -14.25
CA ILE A 58 6.30 -3.76 -14.04
C ILE A 58 5.89 -3.65 -12.56
N GLN A 59 6.11 -4.70 -11.76
CA GLN A 59 5.65 -4.76 -10.37
C GLN A 59 6.81 -4.94 -9.40
N TYR A 60 6.73 -4.22 -8.28
CA TYR A 60 7.64 -4.37 -7.16
C TYR A 60 6.85 -4.59 -5.87
N ARG A 61 7.41 -5.40 -4.97
CA ARG A 61 6.87 -5.65 -3.64
C ARG A 61 7.87 -5.27 -2.57
N LYS A 62 7.45 -4.44 -1.61
CA LYS A 62 8.25 -4.12 -0.42
C LYS A 62 8.26 -5.33 0.50
N MET A 63 9.37 -6.06 0.61
CA MET A 63 9.42 -7.30 1.40
C MET A 63 10.07 -7.12 2.76
N LEU A 64 10.84 -6.05 2.95
CA LEU A 64 11.44 -5.69 4.24
C LEU A 64 10.91 -4.32 4.69
N PRO A 65 10.74 -4.05 5.99
CA PRO A 65 10.34 -2.72 6.48
C PRO A 65 11.41 -1.66 6.16
N ASP A 66 12.68 -2.02 6.27
CA ASP A 66 13.85 -1.20 5.95
C ASP A 66 15.09 -2.09 5.75
N ILE A 67 16.17 -1.52 5.19
CA ILE A 67 17.52 -2.11 5.21
C ILE A 67 18.46 -1.09 5.86
N GLY A 68 19.05 -1.45 6.99
CA GLY A 68 19.95 -0.55 7.72
C GLY A 68 19.28 0.74 8.20
N GLY A 69 17.96 0.73 8.44
CA GLY A 69 17.18 1.90 8.82
C GLY A 69 16.63 2.72 7.65
N ASP A 70 17.03 2.44 6.40
CA ASP A 70 16.49 3.09 5.21
C ASP A 70 15.20 2.42 4.75
N LYS A 71 14.08 3.13 4.91
CA LYS A 71 12.72 2.66 4.56
C LYS A 71 12.46 2.63 3.07
N SER A 72 13.34 3.19 2.24
CA SER A 72 13.23 3.15 0.78
C SER A 72 13.82 1.87 0.16
N GLN A 73 14.49 1.05 0.96
CA GLN A 73 15.18 -0.18 0.53
C GLN A 73 14.36 -1.44 0.79
N GLY A 74 14.66 -2.55 0.12
CA GLY A 74 14.03 -3.85 0.36
C GLY A 74 12.80 -4.12 -0.51
N TRP A 75 12.77 -3.53 -1.70
CA TRP A 75 11.84 -3.88 -2.77
C TRP A 75 12.35 -5.09 -3.56
N ILE A 76 11.43 -5.94 -3.99
CA ILE A 76 11.71 -7.09 -4.86
C ILE A 76 10.86 -6.95 -6.12
N ALA A 77 11.51 -7.03 -7.28
CA ALA A 77 10.83 -7.08 -8.58
C ALA A 77 10.10 -8.43 -8.74
N VAL A 78 8.87 -8.40 -9.27
CA VAL A 78 8.00 -9.56 -9.49
C VAL A 78 7.69 -9.69 -10.98
#